data_AF-X1SKH0-F1
#
_entry.id   AF-X1SKH0-F1
#
_cell.length_a   1.000
_cell.length_b   1.000
_cell.length_c   1.000
_cell.angle_alpha   90.00
_cell.angle_beta   90.00
_cell.angle_gamma   90.00
#
_symmetry.space_group_name_H-M   'P 1'
#
loop_
_entity.id
_entity.type
_entity.pdbx_description
1 polymer ?
#
loop_
_entity_poly.entity_id
_entity_poly.type
_entity_poly.pdbx_seq_one_letter_code
_entity_poly.pdbx_strand_id
1 'polypeptide(L)'
;MPDIELKKIQPNRLNPRLEFTKAGLDKLADSIRKVGLLEPIIVRPYQDEYQVVVGERRYRAAHQAGLDKVPVVVRDYSDDEVMEINLVENIQREDLSVVEKAKICKQLRDKFPEKYPTWDKIAEKVSVEGETVKSWVRTLGLPEEIQRRIAPREIKRTPIGKIDYQTALHIVEKVKEPAKQIELARELGERHVPQRAARQLIKETVRQPEKSIRQVFREVVEEAPIMLPFSKAHADAIVERTKTQTSRKGIDPKIRPGKIVRAAVTHFADLEIEDVYRKRLGDFDEEDAQREGGYTLEEFKEVWKGLHGVWNPNESISVVRFRLAKVVGESDNSG
;
A
#
# COMPACT_ATOMS: atom_id res chain seq x y z
N MET A 1 -28.18 27.68 19.87
CA MET A 1 -27.46 26.50 20.39
C MET A 1 -27.55 26.58 21.90
N PRO A 2 -28.40 25.77 22.54
CA PRO A 2 -28.57 25.81 24.00
C PRO A 2 -27.46 25.02 24.71
N ASP A 3 -27.20 25.39 25.96
CA ASP A 3 -26.44 24.59 26.92
C ASP A 3 -27.40 23.69 27.68
N ILE A 4 -27.21 22.37 27.58
CA ILE A 4 -28.06 21.37 28.23
C ILE A 4 -27.29 20.70 29.37
N GLU A 5 -27.98 20.45 30.47
CA GLU A 5 -27.45 19.70 31.62
C GLU A 5 -26.99 18.31 31.17
N LEU A 6 -25.73 17.97 31.44
CA LEU A 6 -25.13 16.75 30.95
C LEU A 6 -25.87 15.50 31.47
N LYS A 7 -26.42 15.58 32.68
CA LYS A 7 -27.27 14.53 33.29
C LYS A 7 -28.56 14.23 32.53
N LYS A 8 -29.05 15.15 31.69
CA LYS A 8 -30.24 14.98 30.83
C LYS A 8 -29.87 14.47 29.43
N ILE A 9 -28.60 14.14 29.20
CA ILE A 9 -28.12 13.63 27.93
C ILE A 9 -27.65 12.20 28.17
N GLN A 10 -28.24 11.24 27.46
CA GLN A 10 -27.87 9.84 27.51
C GLN A 10 -27.07 9.40 26.27
N PRO A 11 -26.10 8.49 26.42
CA PRO A 11 -25.35 7.96 25.30
C PRO A 11 -26.22 7.09 24.41
N ASN A 12 -25.83 6.97 23.15
CA ASN A 12 -26.49 6.04 22.23
C ASN A 12 -25.90 4.63 22.39
N ARG A 13 -26.67 3.72 22.98
CA ARG A 13 -26.27 2.32 23.20
C ARG A 13 -26.05 1.53 21.90
N LEU A 14 -26.55 2.03 20.76
CA LEU A 14 -26.36 1.42 19.44
C LEU A 14 -25.05 1.84 18.77
N ASN A 15 -24.24 2.69 19.41
CA ASN A 15 -22.95 3.10 18.89
C ASN A 15 -21.84 2.17 19.43
N PRO A 16 -21.26 1.27 18.61
CA PRO A 16 -20.26 0.27 19.06
C PRO A 16 -18.91 0.87 19.47
N ARG A 17 -18.80 2.19 19.57
CA ARG A 17 -17.61 2.92 20.04
C ARG A 17 -17.42 2.73 21.56
N LEU A 18 -17.07 1.51 21.95
CA LEU A 18 -16.72 1.16 23.34
C LEU A 18 -15.21 1.08 23.57
N GLU A 19 -14.39 1.13 22.51
CA GLU A 19 -12.93 1.14 22.64
C GLU A 19 -12.34 2.51 22.27
N PHE A 20 -12.57 3.50 23.12
CA PHE A 20 -11.71 4.69 23.13
C PHE A 20 -10.43 4.33 23.87
N THR A 21 -9.26 4.67 23.31
CA THR A 21 -8.02 4.56 24.09
C THR A 21 -8.14 5.49 25.29
N LYS A 22 -7.95 4.95 26.50
CA LYS A 22 -8.04 5.71 27.75
C LYS A 22 -7.23 7.02 27.68
N ALA A 23 -5.99 6.93 27.17
CA ALA A 23 -5.12 8.07 26.95
C ALA A 23 -5.67 9.15 26.00
N GLY A 24 -6.43 8.77 24.97
CA GLY A 24 -7.05 9.72 24.05
C GLY A 24 -8.24 10.45 24.66
N LEU A 25 -9.04 9.74 25.47
CA LEU A 25 -10.15 10.33 26.20
C LEU A 25 -9.66 11.28 27.30
N ASP A 26 -8.63 10.87 28.06
CA ASP A 26 -8.02 11.67 29.13
C ASP A 26 -7.51 13.01 28.61
N LYS A 27 -6.76 13.00 27.49
CA LYS A 27 -6.27 14.23 26.85
C LYS A 27 -7.40 15.17 26.42
N LEU A 28 -8.50 14.61 25.88
CA LEU A 28 -9.64 15.42 25.46
C LEU A 28 -10.38 16.00 26.68
N ALA A 29 -10.54 15.22 27.75
CA ALA A 29 -11.14 15.68 29.00
C ALA A 29 -10.31 16.81 29.64
N ASP A 30 -8.97 16.69 29.66
CA ASP A 30 -8.08 17.73 30.17
C ASP A 30 -8.16 19.01 29.34
N SER A 31 -8.29 18.90 28.02
CA SER A 31 -8.52 20.05 27.14
C SER A 31 -9.86 20.71 27.45
N ILE A 32 -10.94 19.93 27.50
CA ILE A 32 -12.30 20.41 27.81
C ILE A 32 -12.34 21.08 29.19
N ARG A 33 -11.59 20.57 30.18
CA ARG A 33 -11.52 21.17 31.52
C ARG A 33 -10.86 22.56 31.51
N LYS A 34 -9.97 22.83 30.55
CA LYS A 34 -9.27 24.13 30.41
C LYS A 34 -10.04 25.15 29.60
N VAL A 35 -10.62 24.73 28.47
CA VAL A 35 -11.21 25.66 27.47
C VAL A 35 -12.71 25.46 27.25
N GLY A 36 -13.34 24.53 27.97
CA GLY A 36 -14.72 24.13 27.73
C GLY A 36 -14.88 23.25 26.49
N LEU A 37 -16.12 22.87 26.20
CA LEU A 37 -16.44 22.14 24.98
C LEU A 37 -16.73 23.13 23.84
N LEU A 38 -15.77 23.32 22.93
CA LEU A 38 -15.90 24.29 21.84
C LEU A 38 -16.85 23.81 20.73
N GLU A 39 -16.76 22.54 20.36
CA GLU A 39 -17.62 21.98 19.32
C GLU A 39 -18.84 21.29 19.94
N PRO A 40 -20.07 21.69 19.59
CA PRO A 40 -21.30 21.19 20.21
C PRO A 40 -21.56 19.71 19.90
N ILE A 41 -22.23 19.02 20.81
CA ILE A 41 -22.73 17.66 20.59
C ILE A 41 -24.07 17.75 19.86
N ILE A 42 -24.30 16.87 18.88
CA ILE A 42 -25.63 16.78 18.25
C ILE A 42 -26.45 15.79 19.05
N VAL A 43 -27.60 16.23 19.53
CA VAL A 43 -28.55 15.42 20.29
C VAL A 43 -29.92 15.45 19.64
N ARG A 44 -30.74 14.45 19.96
CA ARG A 44 -32.17 14.46 19.64
C ARG A 44 -33.02 14.39 20.91
N PRO A 45 -34.26 14.88 20.90
CA PRO A 45 -35.23 14.52 21.93
C PRO A 45 -35.38 13.00 21.99
N TYR A 46 -35.35 12.43 23.18
CA TYR A 46 -35.57 11.01 23.39
C TYR A 46 -36.15 10.79 24.78
N GLN A 47 -37.40 10.31 24.83
CA GLN A 47 -38.21 10.31 26.06
C GLN A 47 -38.29 11.73 26.64
N ASP A 48 -38.17 11.89 27.96
CA ASP A 48 -38.17 13.19 28.64
C ASP A 48 -36.78 13.86 28.70
N GLU A 49 -35.81 13.32 27.94
CA GLU A 49 -34.41 13.71 27.95
C GLU A 49 -33.86 13.87 26.51
N TYR A 50 -32.53 13.82 26.36
CA TYR A 50 -31.84 13.92 25.09
C TYR A 50 -30.93 12.71 24.88
N GLN A 51 -30.82 12.24 23.63
CA GLN A 51 -29.87 11.18 23.27
C GLN A 51 -28.79 11.72 22.33
N VAL A 52 -27.54 11.33 22.56
CA VAL A 52 -26.42 11.66 21.67
C VAL A 52 -26.63 11.04 20.29
N VAL A 53 -26.52 11.85 19.24
CA VAL A 53 -26.53 11.39 17.85
C VAL A 53 -25.11 11.44 17.27
N VAL A 54 -24.42 12.57 17.46
CA VAL A 54 -23.02 12.75 17.00
C VAL A 54 -22.20 13.39 18.11
N GLY A 55 -20.99 12.87 18.34
CA GLY A 55 -20.06 13.42 19.33
C GLY A 55 -19.93 12.62 20.62
N GLU A 56 -20.18 11.31 20.60
CA GLU A 56 -20.05 10.41 21.76
C GLU A 56 -18.73 10.59 22.54
N ARG A 57 -17.60 10.76 21.83
CA ARG A 57 -16.29 11.00 22.47
C ARG A 57 -16.25 12.33 23.23
N ARG A 58 -16.88 13.37 22.69
CA ARG A 58 -16.98 14.70 23.33
C ARG A 58 -17.93 14.65 24.54
N TYR A 59 -19.05 13.94 24.42
CA TYR A 59 -19.96 13.68 25.53
C TYR A 59 -19.24 12.99 26.71
N ARG A 60 -18.52 11.90 26.44
CA ARG A 60 -17.77 11.16 27.49
C ARG A 60 -16.64 12.00 28.10
N ALA A 61 -15.88 12.71 27.27
CA ALA A 61 -14.81 13.57 27.76
C ALA A 61 -15.35 14.75 28.59
N ALA A 62 -16.51 15.32 28.23
CA ALA A 62 -17.17 16.34 29.03
C ALA A 62 -17.62 15.81 30.40
N HIS A 63 -18.12 14.57 30.45
CA HIS A 63 -18.48 13.90 31.70
C HIS A 63 -17.23 13.65 32.58
N GLN A 64 -16.11 13.26 31.97
CA GLN A 64 -14.84 13.09 32.69
C GLN A 64 -14.22 14.43 33.11
N ALA A 65 -14.42 15.49 32.34
CA ALA A 65 -13.97 16.84 32.66
C ALA A 65 -14.73 17.45 33.86
N GLY A 66 -15.92 16.93 34.17
CA GLY A 66 -16.77 17.42 35.25
C GLY A 66 -17.62 18.63 34.86
N LEU A 67 -18.00 18.75 33.59
CA LEU A 67 -18.90 19.81 33.14
C LEU A 67 -20.35 19.53 33.56
N ASP A 68 -21.03 20.53 34.12
CA ASP A 68 -22.46 20.44 34.46
C ASP A 68 -23.37 20.57 33.22
N LYS A 69 -22.96 21.40 32.26
CA LYS A 69 -23.68 21.69 31.02
C LYS A 69 -22.73 21.65 29.83
N VAL A 70 -23.28 21.31 28.67
CA VAL A 70 -22.55 21.27 27.41
C VAL A 70 -23.34 21.95 26.30
N PRO A 71 -22.67 22.66 25.36
CA PRO A 71 -23.32 23.20 24.19
C PRO A 71 -23.78 22.06 23.28
N VAL A 72 -25.04 22.14 22.85
CA VAL A 72 -25.62 21.14 21.95
C VAL A 72 -26.36 21.76 20.77
N VAL A 73 -26.54 20.92 19.75
CA VAL A 73 -27.48 21.16 18.65
C VAL A 73 -28.57 20.11 18.77
N VAL A 74 -29.78 20.55 19.12
CA VAL A 74 -30.96 19.67 19.16
C VAL A 74 -31.51 19.55 17.74
N ARG A 75 -31.64 18.31 17.26
CA ARG A 75 -32.26 17.97 15.98
C ARG A 75 -33.32 16.90 16.23
N ASP A 76 -34.46 17.05 15.58
CA ASP A 76 -35.49 16.03 15.60
C ASP A 76 -35.11 14.93 14.60
N TYR A 77 -34.69 13.78 15.11
CA TYR A 77 -34.29 12.62 14.31
C TYR A 77 -35.02 11.39 14.81
N SER A 78 -35.66 10.68 13.89
CA SER A 78 -36.22 9.34 14.13
C SER A 78 -35.13 8.32 14.49
N ASP A 79 -35.54 7.19 15.07
CA ASP A 79 -34.63 6.08 15.40
C ASP A 79 -33.86 5.59 14.16
N ASP A 80 -34.56 5.52 13.03
CA ASP A 80 -34.02 5.13 11.73
C ASP A 80 -32.96 6.11 11.22
N GLU A 81 -33.21 7.42 11.31
CA GLU A 81 -32.24 8.44 10.92
C GLU A 81 -30.99 8.42 11.81
N VAL A 82 -31.16 8.27 13.12
CA VAL A 82 -30.02 8.13 14.03
C VAL A 82 -29.21 6.88 13.72
N MET A 83 -29.87 5.76 13.42
CA MET A 83 -29.20 4.54 13.02
C MET A 83 -28.42 4.72 11.72
N GLU A 84 -29.02 5.34 10.72
CA GLU A 84 -28.37 5.66 9.43
C GLU A 84 -27.14 6.54 9.63
N ILE A 85 -27.25 7.63 10.39
CA ILE A 85 -26.14 8.55 10.68
C ILE A 85 -24.99 7.79 11.34
N ASN A 86 -25.28 6.93 12.31
CA ASN A 86 -24.28 6.12 12.99
C ASN A 86 -23.57 5.13 12.06
N LEU A 87 -24.30 4.47 11.14
CA LEU A 87 -23.69 3.55 10.18
C LEU A 87 -22.80 4.30 9.20
N VAL A 88 -23.24 5.47 8.70
CA VAL A 88 -22.45 6.29 7.77
C VAL A 88 -21.17 6.81 8.43
N GLU A 89 -21.24 7.31 9.67
CA GLU A 89 -20.04 7.75 10.41
C GLU A 89 -19.08 6.59 10.66
N ASN A 90 -19.59 5.41 10.97
CA ASN A 90 -18.74 4.23 11.15
C ASN A 90 -18.01 3.83 9.87
N ILE A 91 -18.64 3.89 8.68
CA ILE A 91 -17.96 3.58 7.41
C ILE A 91 -16.78 4.53 7.15
N GLN A 92 -16.92 5.81 7.54
CA GLN A 92 -15.90 6.85 7.32
C GLN A 92 -14.71 6.75 8.28
N ARG A 93 -14.70 5.80 9.21
CA ARG A 93 -13.57 5.59 10.12
C ARG A 93 -12.33 5.08 9.41
N GLU A 94 -11.19 5.72 9.66
CA GLU A 94 -9.92 5.37 9.03
C GLU A 94 -9.32 4.05 9.57
N ASP A 95 -9.63 3.73 10.82
CA ASP A 95 -9.07 2.59 11.55
C ASP A 95 -9.75 1.26 11.25
N LEU A 96 -10.94 1.28 10.64
CA LEU A 96 -11.66 0.07 10.26
C LEU A 96 -10.99 -0.63 9.08
N SER A 97 -10.86 -1.95 9.20
CA SER A 97 -10.53 -2.81 8.07
C SER A 97 -11.58 -2.67 6.97
N VAL A 98 -11.17 -2.90 5.73
CA VAL A 98 -12.10 -2.87 4.59
C VAL A 98 -13.26 -3.87 4.76
N VAL A 99 -13.01 -5.00 5.42
CA VAL A 99 -14.04 -6.01 5.73
C VAL A 99 -15.09 -5.46 6.70
N GLU A 100 -14.68 -4.70 7.72
CA GLU A 100 -15.61 -4.06 8.65
C GLU A 100 -16.43 -2.97 7.96
N LYS A 101 -15.79 -2.12 7.14
CA LYS A 101 -16.50 -1.15 6.29
C LYS A 101 -17.54 -1.84 5.41
N ALA A 102 -17.18 -2.97 4.79
CA ALA A 102 -18.07 -3.77 3.96
C ALA A 102 -19.29 -4.31 4.73
N LYS A 103 -19.10 -4.80 5.96
CA LYS A 103 -20.20 -5.25 6.84
C LYS A 103 -21.18 -4.11 7.13
N ILE A 104 -20.66 -2.92 7.43
CA ILE A 104 -21.49 -1.74 7.70
C ILE A 104 -22.23 -1.28 6.44
N CYS A 105 -21.58 -1.29 5.27
CA CYS A 105 -22.25 -1.00 3.99
C CYS A 105 -23.40 -1.97 3.72
N LYS A 106 -23.19 -3.27 3.95
CA LYS A 106 -24.25 -4.29 3.81
C LYS A 106 -25.39 -4.03 4.79
N GLN A 107 -25.08 -3.77 6.06
CA GLN A 107 -26.07 -3.45 7.09
C GLN A 107 -26.89 -2.20 6.75
N LEU A 108 -26.25 -1.14 6.22
CA LEU A 108 -26.90 0.08 5.78
C LEU A 108 -27.90 -0.19 4.65
N ARG A 109 -27.49 -1.00 3.66
CA ARG A 109 -28.37 -1.41 2.55
C ARG A 109 -29.53 -2.28 3.02
N ASP A 110 -29.26 -3.27 3.87
CA ASP A 110 -30.28 -4.22 4.34
C ASP A 110 -31.34 -3.53 5.20
N LYS A 111 -30.96 -2.49 5.96
CA LYS A 111 -31.88 -1.73 6.82
C LYS A 111 -32.64 -0.63 6.11
N PHE A 112 -32.07 -0.07 5.05
CA PHE A 112 -32.66 1.06 4.33
C PHE A 112 -32.66 0.80 2.81
N PRO A 113 -33.31 -0.28 2.34
CA PRO A 113 -33.22 -0.72 0.94
C PRO A 113 -33.78 0.31 -0.05
N GLU A 114 -34.83 1.04 0.34
CA GLU A 114 -35.42 2.12 -0.49
C GLU A 114 -34.47 3.31 -0.66
N LYS A 115 -33.68 3.61 0.38
CA LYS A 115 -32.72 4.74 0.38
C LYS A 115 -31.39 4.36 -0.27
N TYR A 116 -30.98 3.11 -0.11
CA TYR A 116 -29.72 2.56 -0.61
C TYR A 116 -29.94 1.33 -1.50
N PRO A 117 -30.66 1.45 -2.62
CA PRO A 117 -30.97 0.32 -3.50
C PRO A 117 -29.71 -0.26 -4.18
N THR A 118 -28.66 0.56 -4.32
CA THR A 118 -27.41 0.23 -4.99
C THR A 118 -26.18 0.58 -4.14
N TRP A 119 -25.06 -0.08 -4.43
CA TRP A 119 -23.77 0.25 -3.82
C TRP A 119 -23.29 1.66 -4.20
N ASP A 120 -23.67 2.14 -5.38
CA ASP A 120 -23.33 3.49 -5.85
C ASP A 120 -23.99 4.58 -4.98
N LYS A 121 -25.22 4.35 -4.48
CA LYS A 121 -25.86 5.26 -3.52
C LYS A 121 -25.17 5.31 -2.16
N ILE A 122 -24.65 4.19 -1.69
CA ILE A 122 -23.83 4.16 -0.48
C ILE A 122 -22.51 4.90 -0.73
N ALA A 123 -21.89 4.69 -1.89
CA ALA A 123 -20.63 5.33 -2.27
C ALA A 123 -20.76 6.87 -2.33
N GLU A 124 -21.84 7.38 -2.92
CA GLU A 124 -22.19 8.81 -2.90
C GLU A 124 -22.26 9.34 -1.47
N LYS A 125 -22.93 8.60 -0.56
CA LYS A 125 -23.12 9.02 0.84
C LYS A 125 -21.82 9.09 1.63
N VAL A 126 -20.87 8.20 1.35
CA VAL A 126 -19.57 8.15 2.05
C VAL A 126 -18.43 8.82 1.27
N SER A 127 -18.74 9.50 0.16
CA SER A 127 -17.80 10.23 -0.69
C SER A 127 -16.65 9.36 -1.25
N VAL A 128 -16.98 8.17 -1.75
CA VAL A 128 -16.04 7.28 -2.45
C VAL A 128 -16.61 6.82 -3.79
N GLU A 129 -15.78 6.21 -4.63
CA GLU A 129 -16.24 5.65 -5.91
C GLU A 129 -17.14 4.43 -5.72
N GLY A 130 -18.14 4.26 -6.58
CA GLY A 130 -19.04 3.09 -6.56
C GLY A 130 -18.29 1.76 -6.60
N GLU A 131 -17.25 1.67 -7.44
CA GLU A 131 -16.41 0.47 -7.58
C GLU A 131 -15.63 0.14 -6.31
N THR A 132 -15.28 1.17 -5.51
CA THR A 132 -14.66 0.99 -4.20
C THR A 132 -15.61 0.24 -3.25
N VAL A 133 -16.86 0.68 -3.12
CA VAL A 133 -17.83 0.03 -2.22
C VAL A 133 -18.14 -1.39 -2.71
N LYS A 134 -18.29 -1.58 -4.03
CA LYS A 134 -18.46 -2.91 -4.63
C LYS A 134 -17.31 -3.84 -4.25
N SER A 135 -16.06 -3.37 -4.39
CA SER A 135 -14.87 -4.14 -4.02
C SER A 135 -14.82 -4.45 -2.52
N TRP A 136 -15.20 -3.51 -1.65
CA TRP A 136 -15.32 -3.75 -0.22
C TRP A 136 -16.30 -4.89 0.06
N VAL A 137 -17.51 -4.83 -0.49
CA VAL A 137 -18.54 -5.86 -0.28
C VAL A 137 -18.10 -7.23 -0.77
N ARG A 138 -17.34 -7.31 -1.87
CA ARG A 138 -16.75 -8.57 -2.37
C ARG A 138 -15.81 -9.22 -1.34
N THR A 139 -15.19 -8.46 -0.45
CA THR A 139 -14.33 -9.03 0.61
C THR A 139 -15.09 -9.89 1.61
N LEU A 140 -16.40 -9.68 1.77
CA LEU A 140 -17.25 -10.49 2.66
C LEU A 140 -17.36 -11.95 2.20
N GLY A 141 -17.13 -12.22 0.91
CA GLY A 141 -17.12 -13.57 0.34
C GLY A 141 -15.78 -14.28 0.42
N LEU A 142 -14.74 -13.65 0.96
CA LEU A 142 -13.41 -14.26 1.06
C LEU A 142 -13.36 -15.26 2.23
N PRO A 143 -12.46 -16.26 2.20
CA PRO A 143 -12.19 -17.10 3.36
C PRO A 143 -11.86 -16.26 4.61
N GLU A 144 -12.36 -16.66 5.77
CA GLU A 144 -12.20 -15.86 7.00
C GLU A 144 -10.73 -15.58 7.36
N GLU A 145 -9.83 -16.53 7.10
CA GLU A 145 -8.41 -16.34 7.37
C GLU A 145 -7.81 -15.22 6.51
N ILE A 146 -8.30 -15.06 5.27
CA ILE A 146 -7.90 -13.97 4.38
C ILE A 146 -8.55 -12.66 4.85
N GLN A 147 -9.84 -12.68 5.23
CA GLN A 147 -10.53 -11.50 5.78
C GLN A 147 -9.79 -10.91 6.99
N ARG A 148 -9.33 -11.77 7.92
CA ARG A 148 -8.56 -11.36 9.11
C ARG A 148 -7.22 -10.70 8.76
N ARG A 149 -6.68 -10.92 7.56
CA ARG A 149 -5.42 -10.32 7.07
C ARG A 149 -5.65 -9.03 6.30
N ILE A 150 -6.87 -8.64 5.98
CA ILE A 150 -7.12 -7.39 5.26
C ILE A 150 -6.87 -6.19 6.19
N ALA A 151 -6.10 -5.23 5.69
CA ALA A 151 -5.78 -4.01 6.40
C ALA A 151 -6.88 -2.93 6.27
N PRO A 152 -6.84 -1.87 7.10
CA PRO A 152 -7.58 -0.63 6.83
C PRO A 152 -7.24 -0.04 5.46
N ARG A 153 -8.12 0.79 4.90
CA ARG A 153 -7.88 1.43 3.58
C ARG A 153 -6.89 2.59 3.66
N GLU A 154 -6.98 3.41 4.71
CA GLU A 154 -6.37 4.75 4.77
C GLU A 154 -4.95 4.76 5.35
N ILE A 155 -4.21 3.68 5.12
CA ILE A 155 -2.86 3.49 5.62
C ILE A 155 -1.85 3.65 4.49
N LYS A 156 -0.87 4.54 4.68
CA LYS A 156 0.25 4.76 3.74
C LYS A 156 1.10 3.51 3.53
N ARG A 157 1.16 2.62 4.52
CA ARG A 157 1.89 1.34 4.48
C ARG A 157 1.05 0.26 5.15
N THR A 158 0.89 -0.87 4.46
CA THR A 158 0.19 -2.05 4.98
C THR A 158 0.89 -2.59 6.24
N PRO A 159 0.24 -2.73 7.40
CA PRO A 159 0.87 -3.28 8.60
C PRO A 159 1.46 -4.67 8.38
N ILE A 160 2.49 -5.02 9.15
CA ILE A 160 3.05 -6.39 9.15
C ILE A 160 1.94 -7.39 9.50
N GLY A 161 1.91 -8.51 8.79
CA GLY A 161 0.88 -9.54 8.93
C GLY A 161 -0.41 -9.24 8.17
N LYS A 162 -0.54 -8.06 7.55
CA LYS A 162 -1.72 -7.65 6.79
C LYS A 162 -1.44 -7.52 5.29
N ILE A 163 -2.49 -7.56 4.48
CA ILE A 163 -2.50 -7.32 3.04
C ILE A 163 -3.55 -6.29 2.67
N ASP A 164 -3.37 -5.65 1.51
CA ASP A 164 -4.40 -4.79 0.92
C ASP A 164 -5.60 -5.62 0.41
N TYR A 165 -6.80 -5.02 0.43
CA TYR A 165 -8.03 -5.70 0.02
C TYR A 165 -8.05 -6.05 -1.48
N GLN A 166 -7.45 -5.23 -2.35
CA GLN A 166 -7.37 -5.55 -3.79
C GLN A 166 -6.47 -6.76 -4.01
N THR A 167 -5.37 -6.86 -3.26
CA THR A 167 -4.48 -8.02 -3.26
C THR A 167 -5.23 -9.27 -2.79
N ALA A 168 -6.02 -9.18 -1.72
CA ALA A 168 -6.85 -10.27 -1.24
C ALA A 168 -7.88 -10.75 -2.29
N LEU A 169 -8.57 -9.82 -2.95
CA LEU A 169 -9.49 -10.13 -4.06
C LEU A 169 -8.76 -10.81 -5.21
N HIS A 170 -7.60 -10.27 -5.62
CA HIS A 170 -6.79 -10.81 -6.72
C HIS A 170 -6.34 -12.26 -6.43
N ILE A 171 -5.92 -12.55 -5.20
CA ILE A 171 -5.55 -13.92 -4.80
C ILE A 171 -6.71 -14.88 -5.05
N VAL A 172 -7.91 -14.56 -4.55
CA VAL A 172 -9.08 -15.44 -4.67
C VAL A 172 -9.60 -15.51 -6.11
N GLU A 173 -9.49 -14.43 -6.88
CA GLU A 173 -9.87 -14.40 -8.30
C GLU A 173 -8.97 -15.27 -9.19
N LYS A 174 -7.67 -15.36 -8.86
CA LYS A 174 -6.68 -15.98 -9.75
C LYS A 174 -6.22 -17.36 -9.30
N VAL A 175 -6.06 -17.58 -8.00
CA VAL A 175 -5.58 -18.85 -7.44
C VAL A 175 -6.78 -19.75 -7.16
N LYS A 176 -6.87 -20.89 -7.84
CA LYS A 176 -8.04 -21.79 -7.74
C LYS A 176 -8.10 -22.57 -6.43
N GLU A 177 -6.95 -23.00 -5.90
CA GLU A 177 -6.89 -23.82 -4.68
C GLU A 177 -7.04 -22.97 -3.41
N PRO A 178 -8.05 -23.22 -2.55
CA PRO A 178 -8.25 -22.45 -1.32
C PRO A 178 -7.07 -22.50 -0.35
N ALA A 179 -6.40 -23.66 -0.23
CA ALA A 179 -5.23 -23.80 0.63
C ALA A 179 -4.09 -22.87 0.20
N LYS A 180 -3.84 -22.77 -1.12
CA LYS A 180 -2.84 -21.86 -1.69
C LYS A 180 -3.23 -20.39 -1.57
N GLN A 181 -4.52 -20.06 -1.67
CA GLN A 181 -4.99 -18.68 -1.42
C GLN A 181 -4.62 -18.23 -0.01
N ILE A 182 -4.89 -19.09 0.99
CA ILE A 182 -4.61 -18.81 2.40
C ILE A 182 -3.11 -18.70 2.67
N GLU A 183 -2.32 -19.66 2.17
CA GLU A 183 -0.87 -19.67 2.33
C GLU A 183 -0.23 -18.44 1.68
N LEU A 184 -0.66 -18.06 0.47
CA LEU A 184 -0.17 -16.87 -0.22
C LEU A 184 -0.52 -15.58 0.54
N ALA A 185 -1.77 -15.43 1.00
CA ALA A 185 -2.17 -14.27 1.79
C ALA A 185 -1.37 -14.15 3.10
N ARG A 186 -1.02 -15.28 3.72
CA ARG A 186 -0.18 -15.35 4.91
C ARG A 186 1.25 -14.89 4.65
N GLU A 187 1.92 -15.51 3.67
CA GLU A 187 3.30 -15.19 3.32
C GLU A 187 3.47 -13.73 2.89
N LEU A 188 2.52 -13.19 2.10
CA LEU A 188 2.52 -11.79 1.68
C LEU A 188 2.45 -10.82 2.86
N GLY A 189 1.60 -11.11 3.84
CA GLY A 189 1.43 -10.27 5.03
C GLY A 189 2.62 -10.35 5.98
N GLU A 190 3.06 -11.56 6.32
CA GLU A 190 4.13 -11.79 7.31
C GLU A 190 5.48 -11.28 6.82
N ARG A 191 5.77 -11.38 5.53
CA ARG A 191 7.01 -10.90 4.92
C ARG A 191 6.95 -9.46 4.42
N HIS A 192 5.80 -8.78 4.63
CA HIS A 192 5.59 -7.38 4.25
C HIS A 192 5.94 -7.11 2.77
N VAL A 193 5.41 -7.95 1.90
CA VAL A 193 5.78 -7.96 0.48
C VAL A 193 5.17 -6.74 -0.23
N PRO A 194 5.96 -5.95 -0.98
CA PRO A 194 5.43 -4.83 -1.75
C PRO A 194 4.38 -5.27 -2.77
N GLN A 195 3.35 -4.45 -3.02
CA GLN A 195 2.23 -4.79 -3.91
C GLN A 195 2.67 -5.24 -5.32
N ARG A 196 3.74 -4.66 -5.88
CA ARG A 196 4.28 -5.07 -7.19
C ARG A 196 4.79 -6.52 -7.17
N ALA A 197 5.53 -6.88 -6.12
CA ALA A 197 6.02 -8.24 -5.94
C ALA A 197 4.87 -9.20 -5.63
N ALA A 198 3.86 -8.77 -4.85
CA ALA A 198 2.65 -9.55 -4.61
C ALA A 198 1.90 -9.91 -5.91
N ARG A 199 1.73 -8.95 -6.83
CA ARG A 199 1.13 -9.22 -8.15
C ARG A 199 1.92 -10.26 -8.95
N GLN A 200 3.25 -10.17 -8.92
CA GLN A 200 4.11 -11.13 -9.62
C GLN A 200 4.05 -12.53 -8.97
N LEU A 201 4.01 -12.60 -7.64
CA LEU A 201 3.84 -13.85 -6.90
C LEU A 201 2.52 -14.54 -7.25
N ILE A 202 1.42 -13.80 -7.28
CA ILE A 202 0.11 -14.34 -7.69
C ILE A 202 0.19 -14.89 -9.11
N LYS A 203 0.79 -14.13 -10.04
CA LYS A 203 0.96 -14.57 -11.44
C LYS A 203 1.77 -15.86 -11.55
N GLU A 204 2.92 -15.96 -10.89
CA GLU A 204 3.76 -17.15 -10.94
C GLU A 204 3.13 -18.35 -10.22
N THR A 205 2.39 -18.12 -9.14
CA THR A 205 1.61 -19.17 -8.45
C THR A 205 0.57 -19.80 -9.39
N VAL A 206 -0.06 -18.98 -10.24
CA VAL A 206 -1.03 -19.47 -11.25
C VAL A 206 -0.33 -20.18 -12.39
N ARG A 207 0.84 -19.69 -12.81
CA ARG A 207 1.62 -20.28 -13.90
C ARG A 207 2.23 -21.64 -13.52
N GLN A 208 2.57 -21.83 -12.25
CA GLN A 208 3.31 -22.98 -11.74
C GLN A 208 2.52 -23.64 -10.60
N PRO A 209 1.31 -24.18 -10.87
CA PRO A 209 0.40 -24.69 -9.85
C PRO A 209 0.94 -25.92 -9.11
N GLU A 210 1.95 -26.61 -9.62
CA GLU A 210 2.63 -27.73 -8.95
C GLU A 210 3.62 -27.27 -7.87
N LYS A 211 4.13 -26.03 -7.94
CA LYS A 211 5.09 -25.52 -6.96
C LYS A 211 4.39 -25.09 -5.67
N SER A 212 5.12 -25.24 -4.55
CA SER A 212 4.70 -24.67 -3.27
C SER A 212 4.80 -23.14 -3.30
N ILE A 213 3.98 -22.45 -2.51
CA ILE A 213 4.03 -20.98 -2.41
C ILE A 213 5.42 -20.52 -1.96
N ARG A 214 6.06 -21.26 -1.05
CA ARG A 214 7.41 -20.96 -0.59
C ARG A 214 8.48 -21.03 -1.70
N GLN A 215 8.36 -21.97 -2.63
CA GLN A 215 9.27 -22.06 -3.78
C GLN A 215 9.05 -20.88 -4.73
N VAL A 216 7.79 -20.58 -5.09
CA VAL A 216 7.46 -19.43 -5.93
C VAL A 216 7.92 -18.13 -5.26
N PHE A 217 7.77 -18.02 -3.94
CA PHE A 217 8.25 -16.90 -3.16
C PHE A 217 9.75 -16.68 -3.28
N ARG A 218 10.51 -17.76 -3.08
CA ARG A 218 11.97 -17.74 -3.23
C ARG A 218 12.36 -17.22 -4.62
N GLU A 219 11.79 -17.78 -5.68
CA GLU A 219 12.12 -17.42 -7.06
C GLU A 219 11.76 -15.96 -7.40
N VAL A 220 10.64 -15.45 -6.89
CA VAL A 220 10.11 -14.13 -7.27
C VAL A 220 10.61 -12.99 -6.39
N VAL A 221 10.96 -13.25 -5.12
CA VAL A 221 11.31 -12.21 -4.14
C VAL A 221 12.75 -12.33 -3.66
N GLU A 222 13.19 -13.54 -3.29
CA GLU A 222 14.51 -13.76 -2.71
C GLU A 222 15.58 -13.84 -3.82
N GLU A 223 15.30 -14.61 -4.87
CA GLU A 223 16.15 -14.91 -6.02
C GLU A 223 15.72 -14.13 -7.28
N ALA A 224 14.87 -13.11 -7.11
CA ALA A 224 14.43 -12.25 -8.19
C ALA A 224 15.64 -11.80 -9.03
N PRO A 225 15.65 -12.07 -10.35
CA PRO A 225 16.81 -11.78 -11.16
C PRO A 225 17.12 -10.29 -11.12
N ILE A 226 18.37 -9.97 -10.80
CA ILE A 226 18.84 -8.59 -10.70
C ILE A 226 18.94 -8.06 -12.13
N MET A 227 18.16 -7.03 -12.44
CA MET A 227 18.10 -6.48 -13.80
C MET A 227 19.06 -5.30 -13.93
N LEU A 228 19.86 -5.28 -15.01
CA LEU A 228 20.71 -4.16 -15.38
C LEU A 228 20.22 -3.59 -16.72
N PRO A 229 19.60 -2.39 -16.75
CA PRO A 229 18.88 -1.93 -17.93
C PRO A 229 19.81 -1.33 -18.99
N PHE A 230 19.64 -1.72 -20.25
CA PHE A 230 20.45 -1.29 -21.38
C PHE A 230 19.58 -0.81 -22.55
N SER A 231 20.13 -0.01 -23.46
CA SER A 231 19.47 0.35 -24.71
C SER A 231 19.65 -0.76 -25.74
N LYS A 232 18.94 -0.68 -26.87
CA LYS A 232 19.15 -1.62 -27.98
C LYS A 232 20.57 -1.53 -28.54
N ALA A 233 21.12 -0.32 -28.71
CA ALA A 233 22.50 -0.12 -29.17
C ALA A 233 23.54 -0.74 -28.23
N HIS A 234 23.30 -0.72 -26.92
CA HIS A 234 24.18 -1.39 -25.96
C HIS A 234 24.10 -2.92 -26.06
N ALA A 235 22.98 -3.48 -26.51
CA ALA A 235 22.81 -4.94 -26.56
C ALA A 235 23.83 -5.57 -27.51
N ASP A 236 23.96 -5.03 -28.72
CA ASP A 236 24.90 -5.50 -29.74
C ASP A 236 26.35 -5.40 -29.21
N ALA A 237 26.74 -4.24 -28.67
CA ALA A 237 28.07 -4.01 -28.09
C ALA A 237 28.41 -4.95 -26.92
N ILE A 238 27.42 -5.33 -26.10
CA ILE A 238 27.62 -6.27 -24.99
C ILE A 238 27.82 -7.69 -25.51
N VAL A 239 27.02 -8.12 -26.50
CA VAL A 239 27.15 -9.45 -27.13
C VAL A 239 28.50 -9.59 -27.83
N GLU A 240 28.96 -8.54 -28.51
CA GLU A 240 30.29 -8.46 -29.13
C GLU A 240 31.44 -8.29 -28.13
N ARG A 241 31.14 -8.18 -26.82
CA ARG A 241 32.10 -7.98 -25.72
C ARG A 241 32.91 -6.68 -25.84
N THR A 242 32.46 -5.71 -26.62
CA THR A 242 33.08 -4.37 -26.70
C THR A 242 32.68 -3.52 -25.51
N LYS A 243 31.40 -3.59 -25.09
CA LYS A 243 30.93 -2.96 -23.85
C LYS A 243 31.05 -3.94 -22.67
N THR A 244 31.97 -3.64 -21.76
CA THR A 244 32.25 -4.43 -20.54
C THR A 244 32.09 -3.60 -19.25
N GLN A 245 31.69 -2.34 -19.39
CA GLN A 245 31.48 -1.41 -18.29
C GLN A 245 30.18 -0.61 -18.49
N THR A 246 29.53 -0.25 -17.38
CA THR A 246 28.44 0.73 -17.38
C THR A 246 28.51 1.67 -16.19
N SER A 247 28.33 2.96 -16.49
CA SER A 247 28.38 4.07 -15.55
C SER A 247 26.98 4.57 -15.20
N ARG A 248 26.67 4.70 -13.91
CA ARG A 248 25.32 5.04 -13.43
C ARG A 248 25.36 5.93 -12.19
N LYS A 249 24.41 6.88 -12.10
CA LYS A 249 24.24 7.70 -10.88
C LYS A 249 23.80 6.89 -9.66
N GLY A 250 23.11 5.76 -9.87
CA GLY A 250 22.73 4.82 -8.82
C GLY A 250 22.52 3.41 -9.37
N ILE A 251 22.75 2.42 -8.52
CA ILE A 251 22.62 0.99 -8.85
C ILE A 251 21.83 0.27 -7.76
N ASP A 252 21.20 -0.84 -8.11
CA ASP A 252 20.59 -1.74 -7.13
C ASP A 252 21.70 -2.28 -6.20
N PRO A 253 21.57 -2.15 -4.86
CA PRO A 253 22.57 -2.66 -3.90
C PRO A 253 22.85 -4.16 -4.00
N LYS A 254 21.98 -4.94 -4.64
CA LYS A 254 22.20 -6.36 -4.91
C LYS A 254 23.25 -6.60 -6.00
N ILE A 255 23.56 -5.61 -6.85
CA ILE A 255 24.62 -5.66 -7.86
C ILE A 255 25.97 -5.56 -7.14
N ARG A 256 26.69 -6.68 -7.08
CA ARG A 256 28.00 -6.80 -6.41
C ARG A 256 28.85 -7.86 -7.12
N PRO A 257 30.19 -7.83 -6.95
CA PRO A 257 31.09 -8.81 -7.56
C PRO A 257 30.64 -10.27 -7.36
N GLY A 258 30.75 -11.08 -8.41
CA GLY A 258 30.37 -12.49 -8.43
C GLY A 258 28.86 -12.76 -8.56
N LYS A 259 28.03 -11.74 -8.75
CA LYS A 259 26.59 -11.92 -9.06
C LYS A 259 26.33 -11.96 -10.55
N ILE A 260 25.39 -12.81 -10.94
CA ILE A 260 24.81 -12.80 -12.28
C ILE A 260 23.64 -11.80 -12.31
N VAL A 261 23.67 -10.88 -13.26
CA VAL A 261 22.61 -9.89 -13.52
C VAL A 261 22.10 -10.06 -14.94
N ARG A 262 20.80 -9.84 -15.15
CA ARG A 262 20.17 -9.90 -16.47
C ARG A 262 20.26 -8.56 -17.17
N ALA A 263 20.92 -8.52 -18.32
CA ALA A 263 20.97 -7.36 -19.20
C ALA A 263 19.61 -7.16 -19.87
N ALA A 264 19.01 -5.97 -19.72
CA ALA A 264 17.60 -5.77 -20.03
C ALA A 264 17.30 -4.54 -20.90
N VAL A 265 16.90 -4.78 -22.14
CA VAL A 265 15.94 -3.95 -22.90
C VAL A 265 14.66 -4.76 -23.12
N THR A 266 14.88 -5.99 -23.58
CA THR A 266 14.10 -7.23 -23.43
C THR A 266 15.18 -8.26 -23.09
N HIS A 267 15.16 -8.88 -21.89
CA HIS A 267 16.27 -9.70 -21.37
C HIS A 267 17.01 -10.49 -22.46
N PHE A 268 18.25 -10.09 -22.77
CA PHE A 268 18.99 -10.60 -23.93
C PHE A 268 20.30 -11.31 -23.56
N ALA A 269 20.84 -11.05 -22.37
CA ALA A 269 22.04 -11.70 -21.88
C ALA A 269 22.07 -11.74 -20.35
N ASP A 270 22.85 -12.66 -19.82
CA ASP A 270 23.27 -12.72 -18.42
C ASP A 270 24.72 -12.26 -18.32
N LEU A 271 24.98 -11.37 -17.36
CA LEU A 271 26.28 -10.74 -17.13
C LEU A 271 26.77 -11.11 -15.74
N GLU A 272 28.02 -11.53 -15.64
CA GLU A 272 28.68 -11.69 -14.35
C GLU A 272 29.36 -10.37 -13.96
N ILE A 273 29.02 -9.86 -12.79
CA ILE A 273 29.61 -8.64 -12.25
C ILE A 273 31.03 -8.94 -11.77
N GLU A 274 32.01 -8.29 -12.39
CA GLU A 274 33.41 -8.40 -12.00
C GLU A 274 33.73 -7.45 -10.86
N ASP A 275 33.30 -6.19 -10.99
CA ASP A 275 33.60 -5.15 -10.00
C ASP A 275 32.52 -4.07 -9.94
N VAL A 276 32.39 -3.44 -8.77
CA VAL A 276 31.49 -2.32 -8.52
C VAL A 276 32.17 -1.31 -7.62
N TYR A 277 32.47 -0.13 -8.17
CA TYR A 277 33.18 0.93 -7.43
C TYR A 277 32.66 2.32 -7.80
N ARG A 278 33.10 3.32 -7.04
CA ARG A 278 32.78 4.73 -7.30
C ARG A 278 33.95 5.42 -7.97
N LYS A 279 33.70 6.15 -9.06
CA LYS A 279 34.70 6.96 -9.78
C LYS A 279 34.12 8.35 -10.05
N ARG A 280 34.93 9.40 -9.98
CA ARG A 280 34.49 10.75 -10.40
C ARG A 280 34.55 10.82 -11.91
N LEU A 281 33.58 11.49 -12.53
CA LEU A 281 33.56 11.67 -13.99
C LEU A 281 34.86 12.31 -14.50
N GLY A 282 35.44 13.24 -13.75
CA GLY A 282 36.71 13.88 -14.13
C GLY A 282 37.93 12.95 -14.14
N ASP A 283 37.83 11.79 -13.49
CA ASP A 283 38.90 10.80 -13.42
C ASP A 283 38.76 9.74 -14.53
N PHE A 284 37.73 9.81 -15.40
CA PHE A 284 37.53 8.89 -16.51
C PHE A 284 38.61 9.08 -17.58
N ASP A 285 39.13 7.95 -18.08
CA ASP A 285 40.16 7.90 -19.11
C ASP A 285 39.63 7.22 -20.39
N GLU A 286 40.50 7.12 -21.40
CA GLU A 286 40.18 6.44 -22.66
C GLU A 286 39.83 4.96 -22.47
N GLU A 287 40.42 4.29 -21.48
CA GLU A 287 40.14 2.88 -21.22
C GLU A 287 38.72 2.70 -20.68
N ASP A 288 38.27 3.58 -19.79
CA ASP A 288 36.86 3.59 -19.36
C ASP A 288 35.91 3.83 -20.52
N ALA A 289 36.19 4.83 -21.36
CA ALA A 289 35.35 5.16 -22.51
C ALA A 289 35.26 3.99 -23.50
N GLN A 290 36.38 3.31 -23.74
CA GLN A 290 36.43 2.10 -24.55
C GLN A 290 35.58 0.98 -23.95
N ARG A 291 35.63 0.76 -22.64
CA ARG A 291 34.79 -0.26 -21.97
C ARG A 291 33.31 0.12 -21.90
N GLU A 292 32.96 1.40 -22.00
CA GLU A 292 31.59 1.89 -22.05
C GLU A 292 30.89 1.65 -23.40
N GLY A 293 31.58 1.10 -24.40
CA GLY A 293 30.98 0.76 -25.68
C GLY A 293 31.82 1.11 -26.89
N GLY A 294 33.15 1.15 -26.73
CA GLY A 294 34.10 1.49 -27.79
C GLY A 294 34.19 2.97 -28.10
N TYR A 295 33.86 3.84 -27.15
CA TYR A 295 33.90 5.29 -27.33
C TYR A 295 35.31 5.83 -27.09
N THR A 296 35.63 6.94 -27.73
CA THR A 296 36.65 7.87 -27.23
C THR A 296 36.15 8.60 -25.98
N LEU A 297 37.06 9.15 -25.17
CA LEU A 297 36.70 9.90 -23.97
C LEU A 297 35.76 11.10 -24.28
N GLU A 298 35.99 11.79 -25.39
CA GLU A 298 35.14 12.89 -25.87
C GLU A 298 33.74 12.41 -26.25
N GLU A 299 33.62 11.30 -26.99
CA GLU A 299 32.33 10.70 -27.34
C GLU A 299 31.56 10.27 -26.09
N PHE A 300 32.24 9.64 -25.12
CA PHE A 300 31.62 9.24 -23.86
C PHE A 300 31.08 10.46 -23.09
N LYS A 301 31.82 11.58 -23.04
CA LYS A 301 31.34 12.83 -22.43
C LYS A 301 30.06 13.33 -23.10
N GLU A 302 29.97 13.28 -24.42
CA GLU A 302 28.78 13.70 -25.15
C GLU A 302 27.59 12.76 -24.93
N VAL A 303 27.81 11.44 -24.92
CA VAL A 303 26.79 10.45 -24.56
C VAL A 303 26.28 10.69 -23.14
N TRP A 304 27.19 10.94 -22.18
CA TRP A 304 26.84 11.24 -20.80
C TRP A 304 25.99 12.51 -20.69
N LYS A 305 26.38 13.60 -21.37
CA LYS A 305 25.59 14.84 -21.43
C LYS A 305 24.22 14.61 -22.06
N GLY A 306 24.13 13.80 -23.12
CA GLY A 306 22.86 13.45 -23.75
C GLY A 306 21.88 12.74 -22.79
N LEU A 307 22.39 11.90 -21.90
CA LEU A 307 21.58 11.14 -20.93
C LEU A 307 21.30 11.89 -19.63
N HIS A 308 22.21 12.75 -19.18
CA HIS A 308 22.21 13.33 -17.84
C HIS A 308 22.28 14.87 -17.81
N GLY A 309 22.28 15.51 -18.97
CA GLY A 309 22.25 16.96 -19.17
C GLY A 309 23.63 17.62 -19.12
N VAL A 310 24.37 17.45 -18.02
CA VAL A 310 25.64 18.16 -17.78
C VAL A 310 26.76 17.21 -17.41
N TRP A 311 27.96 17.48 -17.92
CA TRP A 311 29.19 16.86 -17.45
C TRP A 311 29.75 17.62 -16.25
N ASN A 312 29.73 17.00 -15.07
CA ASN A 312 30.33 17.56 -13.87
C ASN A 312 31.52 16.69 -13.44
N PRO A 313 32.78 17.14 -13.64
CA PRO A 313 33.98 16.36 -13.30
C PRO A 313 34.03 15.90 -11.84
N ASN A 314 33.41 16.66 -10.91
CA ASN A 314 33.40 16.33 -9.49
C ASN A 314 32.28 15.35 -9.10
N GLU A 315 31.36 15.03 -10.00
CA GLU A 315 30.28 14.08 -9.74
C GLU A 315 30.84 12.65 -9.63
N SER A 316 30.62 12.01 -8.49
CA SER A 316 30.99 10.62 -8.25
C SER A 316 29.84 9.70 -8.61
N ILE A 317 30.10 8.75 -9.48
CA ILE A 317 29.12 7.80 -10.03
C ILE A 317 29.51 6.36 -9.72
N SER A 318 28.57 5.43 -9.86
CA SER A 318 28.82 4.00 -9.73
C SER A 318 29.26 3.45 -11.09
N VAL A 319 30.41 2.78 -11.10
CA VAL A 319 30.95 2.06 -12.26
C VAL A 319 30.75 0.58 -11.99
N VAL A 320 30.09 -0.10 -12.92
CA VAL A 320 29.86 -1.55 -12.87
C VAL A 320 30.63 -2.19 -14.01
N ARG A 321 31.63 -2.99 -13.67
CA ARG A 321 32.35 -3.84 -14.62
C ARG A 321 31.72 -5.22 -14.66
N PHE A 322 31.58 -5.75 -15.85
CA PHE A 322 30.93 -7.02 -16.06
C PHE A 322 31.52 -7.76 -17.26
N ARG A 323 31.35 -9.08 -17.25
CA ARG A 323 31.62 -9.95 -18.40
C ARG A 323 30.36 -10.64 -18.87
N LEU A 324 30.26 -10.86 -20.17
CA LEU A 324 29.17 -11.62 -20.76
C LEU A 324 29.27 -13.09 -20.31
N ALA A 325 28.28 -13.56 -19.56
CA ALA A 325 28.22 -14.95 -19.08
C ALA A 325 27.46 -15.84 -20.06
N LYS A 326 26.28 -15.40 -20.54
CA LYS A 326 25.45 -16.14 -21.50
C LYS A 326 24.57 -15.19 -22.33
N VAL A 327 24.37 -15.50 -23.61
CA VAL A 327 23.38 -14.84 -24.47
C VAL A 327 22.06 -15.64 -24.42
N VAL A 328 20.94 -14.95 -24.29
CA VAL A 328 19.61 -15.59 -24.24
C VAL A 328 19.26 -16.11 -25.63
N GLY A 329 19.00 -17.41 -25.75
CA GLY A 329 18.61 -18.06 -27.02
C GLY A 329 19.73 -18.83 -27.71
N GLU A 330 20.98 -18.69 -27.27
CA GLU A 330 22.04 -19.64 -27.62
C GLU A 330 21.85 -20.90 -26.76
N SER A 331 21.27 -21.94 -27.38
CA SER A 331 21.35 -23.31 -26.87
C SER A 331 22.81 -23.67 -26.70
N ASP A 332 23.19 -24.30 -25.59
CA ASP A 332 24.54 -24.77 -25.33
C ASP A 332 24.92 -25.82 -26.40
N ASN A 333 25.47 -25.36 -27.52
CA ASN A 333 26.05 -26.20 -28.55
C ASN A 333 27.57 -26.14 -28.38
N SER A 334 28.06 -26.56 -27.22
CA SER A 334 29.47 -26.82 -26.94
C SER A 334 29.61 -27.52 -25.59
N GLY A 335 29.89 -28.82 -25.62
CA GLY A 335 30.20 -29.64 -24.44
C GLY A 335 29.84 -31.10 -24.64
#